data_AF-A0A7K3D417-F1
#
_entry.id   AF-A0A7K3D417-F1
#
_cell.length_a   1.000
_cell.length_b   1.000
_cell.length_c   1.000
_cell.angle_alpha   90.00
_cell.angle_beta   90.00
_cell.angle_gamma   90.00
#
_symmetry.space_group_name_H-M   'P 1'
#
loop_
_entity.id
_entity.type
_entity.pdbx_description
1 polymer ?
#
loop_
_entity_poly.entity_id
_entity_poly.type
_entity_poly.pdbx_seq_one_letter_code
_entity_poly.pdbx_strand_id
1 'polypeptide(L)'
;LERKHFDRYLGDLELAGLFDEPGYVCTNDFRPGIREITEDVFGLRLDQVMFIDDVARVAEAARDLGVAFIGHPSDYESGFQRPLMERAGARHVVRSLGEIDEELLLRVDAEAAAGRSWPGRGV
;
A
#
# COMPACT_ATOMS: atom_id res chain seq x y z
N LEU A 1 -4.21 2.02 -17.78
CA LEU A 1 -4.70 3.43 -17.92
C LEU A 1 -3.63 4.20 -18.67
N GLU A 2 -4.01 5.20 -19.46
CA GLU A 2 -3.07 6.04 -20.23
C GLU A 2 -2.92 7.42 -19.60
N ARG A 3 -1.81 8.13 -19.90
CA ARG A 3 -1.52 9.49 -19.39
C ARG A 3 -2.70 10.46 -19.49
N LYS A 4 -3.42 10.43 -20.62
CA LYS A 4 -4.62 11.27 -20.85
C LYS A 4 -5.71 11.09 -19.79
N HIS A 5 -5.78 9.91 -19.16
CA HIS A 5 -6.71 9.66 -18.07
C HIS A 5 -6.33 10.47 -16.82
N PHE A 6 -5.04 10.46 -16.45
CA PHE A 6 -4.54 11.25 -15.34
C PHE A 6 -4.63 12.75 -15.61
N ASP A 7 -4.26 13.21 -16.81
CA ASP A 7 -4.37 14.63 -17.19
C ASP A 7 -5.83 15.12 -17.03
N ARG A 8 -6.81 14.30 -17.43
CA ARG A 8 -8.23 14.65 -17.35
C ARG A 8 -8.76 14.74 -15.93
N TYR A 9 -8.38 13.83 -15.04
CA TYR A 9 -8.98 13.71 -13.70
C TYR A 9 -8.13 14.32 -12.58
N LEU A 10 -6.83 14.48 -12.80
CA LEU A 10 -5.85 14.95 -11.82
C LEU A 10 -5.08 16.20 -12.28
N GLY A 11 -5.24 16.64 -13.54
CA GLY A 11 -4.53 17.78 -14.09
C GLY A 11 -4.85 19.09 -13.36
N ASP A 12 -6.13 19.35 -13.07
CA ASP A 12 -6.57 20.55 -12.35
C ASP A 12 -6.08 20.59 -10.88
N LEU A 13 -5.66 19.44 -10.34
CA LEU A 13 -5.08 19.33 -9.00
C LEU A 13 -3.54 19.38 -9.01
N GLU A 14 -2.92 19.55 -10.19
CA GLU A 14 -1.46 19.47 -10.40
C GLU A 14 -0.85 18.14 -9.95
N LEU A 15 -1.66 17.09 -9.79
CA LEU A 15 -1.22 15.77 -9.32
C LEU A 15 -0.83 14.82 -10.46
N ALA A 16 -1.17 15.14 -11.71
CA ALA A 16 -0.92 14.25 -12.85
C ALA A 16 0.58 13.91 -13.01
N GLY A 17 1.47 14.86 -12.72
CA GLY A 17 2.92 14.67 -12.80
C GLY A 17 3.47 13.66 -11.78
N LEU A 18 2.73 13.33 -10.72
CA LEU A 18 3.10 12.27 -9.77
C LEU A 18 3.03 10.86 -10.38
N PHE A 19 2.42 10.72 -11.57
CA PHE A 19 2.25 9.45 -12.27
C PHE A 19 3.07 9.38 -13.58
N ASP A 20 3.96 10.34 -13.83
CA ASP A 20 4.95 10.27 -14.92
C ASP A 20 6.06 9.25 -14.59
N GLU A 21 6.77 8.75 -15.62
CA GLU A 21 7.68 7.58 -15.52
C GLU A 21 8.62 7.60 -14.30
N PRO A 22 8.77 6.48 -13.58
CA PRO A 22 8.16 5.15 -13.79
C PRO A 22 6.69 5.04 -13.33
N GLY A 23 6.21 6.03 -12.57
CA GLY A 23 4.80 6.37 -12.36
C GLY A 23 3.83 5.22 -12.11
N TYR A 24 2.69 5.28 -12.81
CA TYR A 24 1.63 4.28 -12.72
C TYR A 24 2.07 2.91 -13.29
N VAL A 25 2.02 1.89 -12.45
CA VAL A 25 2.26 0.49 -12.85
C VAL A 25 0.93 -0.26 -12.95
N CYS A 26 0.66 -0.84 -14.12
CA CYS A 26 -0.51 -1.69 -14.30
C CYS A 26 -0.22 -3.11 -13.82
N THR A 27 -0.86 -3.55 -12.73
CA THR A 27 -0.61 -4.86 -12.11
C THR A 27 -1.48 -6.00 -12.64
N ASN A 28 -2.25 -5.79 -13.72
CA ASN A 28 -3.27 -6.74 -14.18
C ASN A 28 -2.73 -8.18 -14.37
N ASP A 29 -1.49 -8.31 -14.85
CA ASP A 29 -0.90 -9.62 -15.16
C ASP A 29 -0.15 -10.26 -13.98
N PHE A 30 0.00 -9.54 -12.85
CA PHE A 30 0.84 -9.96 -11.72
C PHE A 30 0.29 -9.54 -10.34
N ARG A 31 -1.04 -9.42 -10.19
CA ARG A 31 -1.66 -9.01 -8.91
C ARG A 31 -1.29 -9.98 -7.76
N PRO A 32 -0.96 -9.47 -6.56
CA PRO A 32 -1.01 -8.06 -6.14
C PRO A 32 0.21 -7.22 -6.55
N GLY A 33 1.29 -7.84 -7.00
CA GLY A 33 2.40 -7.15 -7.67
C GLY A 33 3.41 -6.43 -6.78
N ILE A 34 3.41 -6.72 -5.47
CA ILE A 34 4.29 -6.03 -4.51
C ILE A 34 5.76 -6.21 -4.87
N ARG A 35 6.18 -7.44 -5.16
CA ARG A 35 7.58 -7.75 -5.50
C ARG A 35 7.96 -7.13 -6.83
N GLU A 36 7.12 -7.33 -7.83
CA GLU A 36 7.32 -6.88 -9.21
C GLU A 36 7.42 -5.35 -9.29
N ILE A 37 6.52 -4.63 -8.60
CA ILE A 37 6.64 -3.17 -8.48
C ILE A 37 7.95 -2.81 -7.80
N THR A 38 8.22 -3.37 -6.62
CA THR A 38 9.34 -2.92 -5.77
C THR A 38 10.70 -3.21 -6.40
N GLU A 39 10.93 -4.46 -6.79
CA GLU A 39 12.24 -4.96 -7.21
C GLU A 39 12.44 -4.76 -8.72
N ASP A 40 11.46 -5.09 -9.56
CA ASP A 40 11.65 -5.10 -11.02
C ASP A 40 11.45 -3.72 -11.66
N VAL A 41 10.46 -2.95 -11.19
CA VAL A 41 10.18 -1.60 -11.75
C VAL A 41 11.04 -0.53 -11.09
N PHE A 42 11.11 -0.54 -9.75
CA PHE A 42 11.77 0.52 -8.99
C PHE A 42 13.19 0.17 -8.50
N GLY A 43 13.60 -1.11 -8.55
CA GLY A 43 14.94 -1.53 -8.11
C GLY A 43 15.20 -1.34 -6.60
N LEU A 44 14.14 -1.32 -5.80
CA LEU A 44 14.19 -1.11 -4.35
C LEU A 44 14.16 -2.44 -3.60
N ARG A 45 14.52 -2.40 -2.32
CA ARG A 45 14.31 -3.52 -1.39
C ARG A 45 12.94 -3.42 -0.73
N LEU A 46 12.42 -4.57 -0.31
CA LEU A 46 11.13 -4.68 0.39
C LEU A 46 11.06 -3.90 1.72
N ASP A 47 12.20 -3.60 2.35
CA ASP A 47 12.28 -2.78 3.57
C ASP A 47 12.35 -1.26 3.29
N GLN A 48 12.38 -0.85 2.02
CA GLN A 48 12.44 0.56 1.61
C GLN A 48 11.11 1.11 1.10
N VAL A 49 10.05 0.31 1.14
CA VAL A 49 8.75 0.65 0.57
C VAL A 49 7.62 0.35 1.54
N MET A 50 6.53 1.06 1.36
CA MET A 50 5.27 0.88 2.07
C MET A 50 4.14 0.86 1.05
N PHE A 51 3.19 -0.06 1.24
CA PHE A 51 2.00 -0.16 0.41
C PHE A 51 0.77 0.38 1.15
N ILE A 52 -0.05 1.15 0.43
CA ILE A 52 -1.35 1.64 0.90
C ILE A 52 -2.40 1.06 -0.03
N ASP A 53 -3.33 0.25 0.49
CA ASP A 53 -4.30 -0.46 -0.33
C ASP A 53 -5.63 -0.69 0.42
N ASP A 54 -6.72 -0.90 -0.32
CA ASP A 54 -8.06 -1.15 0.20
C ASP A 54 -8.45 -2.64 0.16
N VAL A 55 -7.61 -3.51 -0.40
CA VAL A 55 -7.85 -4.95 -0.56
C VAL A 55 -6.98 -5.78 0.39
N ALA A 56 -7.63 -6.64 1.19
CA ALA A 56 -6.97 -7.50 2.17
C ALA A 56 -5.96 -8.48 1.58
N ARG A 57 -6.17 -8.92 0.33
CA ARG A 57 -5.19 -9.79 -0.38
C ARG A 57 -3.83 -9.11 -0.57
N VAL A 58 -3.80 -7.77 -0.66
CA VAL A 58 -2.55 -7.01 -0.71
C VAL A 58 -1.89 -7.01 0.68
N ALA A 59 -2.67 -6.86 1.75
CA ALA A 59 -2.18 -6.99 3.12
C ALA A 59 -1.55 -8.37 3.39
N GLU A 60 -2.19 -9.45 2.94
CA GLU A 60 -1.67 -10.82 3.07
C GLU A 60 -0.33 -10.99 2.36
N ALA A 61 -0.23 -10.50 1.12
CA ALA A 61 1.02 -10.55 0.36
C ALA A 61 2.12 -9.68 0.99
N ALA A 62 1.76 -8.48 1.47
CA ALA A 62 2.69 -7.59 2.16
C ALA A 62 3.25 -8.25 3.43
N ARG A 63 2.39 -8.95 4.20
CA ARG A 63 2.81 -9.75 5.36
C ARG A 63 3.77 -10.85 4.99
N ASP A 64 3.45 -11.64 3.96
CA ASP A 64 4.28 -12.76 3.54
C ASP A 64 5.66 -12.31 3.03
N LEU A 65 5.74 -11.08 2.51
CA LEU A 65 6.98 -10.42 2.08
C LEU A 65 7.65 -9.58 3.18
N GLY A 66 7.01 -9.37 4.33
CA GLY A 66 7.51 -8.52 5.42
C GLY A 66 7.50 -7.02 5.12
N VAL A 67 6.75 -6.58 4.11
CA VAL A 67 6.68 -5.17 3.65
C VAL A 67 5.72 -4.36 4.51
N ALA A 68 6.02 -3.09 4.76
CA ALA A 68 5.13 -2.19 5.48
C ALA A 68 3.79 -1.96 4.75
N PHE A 69 2.70 -1.89 5.51
CA PHE A 69 1.34 -1.79 4.96
C PHE A 69 0.44 -0.88 5.79
N ILE A 70 -0.32 -0.01 5.11
CA ILE A 70 -1.45 0.72 5.67
C ILE A 70 -2.71 0.34 4.89
N GLY A 71 -3.71 -0.19 5.59
CA GLY A 71 -5.01 -0.50 4.99
C GLY A 71 -5.93 0.71 5.01
N HIS A 72 -6.59 1.01 3.88
CA HIS A 72 -7.74 1.92 3.82
C HIS A 72 -8.92 1.21 3.13
N PRO A 73 -9.52 0.19 3.78
CA PRO A 73 -10.64 -0.53 3.20
C PRO A 73 -11.87 0.38 3.10
N SER A 74 -12.70 0.17 2.09
CA SER A 74 -13.93 0.94 1.91
C SER A 74 -14.90 0.77 3.09
N ASP A 75 -15.68 1.82 3.36
CA ASP A 75 -16.69 1.85 4.44
C ASP A 75 -18.00 1.14 4.06
N TYR A 76 -17.96 0.23 3.09
CA TYR A 76 -19.16 -0.51 2.69
C TYR A 76 -19.66 -1.35 3.88
N GLU A 77 -20.94 -1.20 4.23
CA GLU A 77 -21.51 -1.74 5.48
C GLU A 77 -21.43 -3.27 5.57
N SER A 78 -21.43 -3.97 4.43
CA SER A 78 -21.20 -5.44 4.34
C SER A 78 -19.78 -5.80 3.88
N GLY A 79 -18.84 -4.86 4.00
CA GLY A 79 -17.45 -4.99 3.59
C GLY A 79 -16.65 -5.89 4.54
N PHE A 80 -15.99 -6.90 3.98
CA PHE A 80 -15.18 -7.85 4.74
C PHE A 80 -13.68 -7.52 4.75
N GLN A 81 -13.27 -6.47 4.02
CA GLN A 81 -11.85 -6.13 3.84
C GLN A 81 -11.17 -5.76 5.17
N ARG A 82 -11.77 -4.90 5.98
CA ARG A 82 -11.23 -4.52 7.29
C ARG A 82 -11.02 -5.73 8.21
N PRO A 83 -12.04 -6.57 8.49
CA PRO A 83 -11.83 -7.78 9.28
C PRO A 83 -10.77 -8.72 8.71
N LEU A 84 -10.64 -8.83 7.38
CA LEU A 84 -9.60 -9.67 6.76
C LEU A 84 -8.20 -9.06 6.93
N MET A 85 -8.02 -7.75 6.78
CA MET A 85 -6.74 -7.07 7.03
C MET A 85 -6.30 -7.23 8.49
N GLU A 86 -7.23 -7.06 9.43
CA GLU A 86 -6.97 -7.25 10.86
C GLU A 86 -6.57 -8.71 11.16
N ARG A 87 -7.24 -9.70 10.55
CA ARG A 87 -6.88 -11.12 10.66
C ARG A 87 -5.54 -11.46 10.01
N ALA A 88 -5.18 -10.78 8.93
CA ALA A 88 -3.85 -10.90 8.33
C ALA A 88 -2.77 -10.33 9.26
N GLY A 89 -3.14 -9.50 10.24
CA GLY A 89 -2.25 -8.88 11.21
C GLY A 89 -1.82 -7.48 10.81
N ALA A 90 -2.55 -6.80 9.92
CA ALA A 90 -2.26 -5.42 9.54
C ALA A 90 -2.36 -4.54 10.80
N ARG A 91 -1.26 -3.85 11.14
CA ARG A 91 -1.18 -2.99 12.33
C ARG A 91 -1.93 -1.67 12.14
N HIS A 92 -1.90 -1.14 10.93
CA HIS A 92 -2.44 0.17 10.59
C HIS A 92 -3.56 0.00 9.56
N VAL A 93 -4.81 0.18 10.01
CA VAL A 93 -5.99 0.15 9.13
C VAL A 93 -6.83 1.41 9.42
N VAL A 94 -6.61 2.45 8.62
CA VAL A 94 -7.21 3.77 8.79
C VAL A 94 -8.67 3.80 8.31
N ARG A 95 -9.45 4.78 8.77
CA ARG A 95 -10.83 4.99 8.28
C ARG A 95 -10.89 6.01 7.15
N SER A 96 -9.89 6.87 7.04
CA SER A 96 -9.83 7.90 6.01
C SER A 96 -8.40 8.12 5.54
N LEU A 97 -8.24 8.59 4.29
CA LEU A 97 -6.93 8.99 3.77
C LEU A 97 -6.30 10.14 4.58
N GLY A 98 -7.10 10.98 5.24
CA GLY A 98 -6.62 12.08 6.09
C GLY A 98 -5.95 11.63 7.39
N GLU A 99 -6.12 10.36 7.80
CA GLU A 99 -5.37 9.76 8.91
C GLU A 99 -3.95 9.33 8.50
N ILE A 100 -3.62 9.37 7.20
CA ILE A 100 -2.28 9.11 6.69
C ILE A 100 -1.50 10.43 6.72
N ASP A 101 -1.10 10.81 7.92
CA ASP A 101 -0.30 12.01 8.19
C ASP A 101 1.19 11.68 8.35
N GLU A 102 2.01 12.73 8.53
CA GLU A 102 3.45 12.58 8.73
C GLU A 102 3.80 11.73 9.96
N GLU A 103 3.02 11.85 11.04
CA GLU A 103 3.26 11.08 12.27
C GLU A 103 3.07 9.58 12.01
N LEU A 104 1.98 9.19 11.33
CA LEU A 104 1.73 7.81 10.97
C LEU A 104 2.83 7.28 10.04
N LEU A 105 3.23 8.05 9.03
CA LEU A 105 4.28 7.64 8.09
C LEU A 105 5.62 7.40 8.81
N LEU A 106 6.04 8.32 9.68
CA LEU A 106 7.28 8.17 10.47
C LEU A 106 7.22 6.97 11.42
N ARG A 107 6.05 6.70 12.00
CA ARG A 107 5.85 5.53 12.87
C ARG A 107 6.00 4.22 12.08
N VAL A 108 5.36 4.13 10.91
CA VAL A 108 5.43 2.94 10.06
C VAL A 108 6.85 2.71 9.54
N ASP A 109 7.56 3.77 9.16
CA ASP A 109 8.97 3.70 8.76
C ASP A 109 9.86 3.15 9.89
N ALA A 110 9.71 3.68 11.11
CA ALA A 110 10.46 3.20 12.27
C ALA A 110 10.14 1.74 12.64
N GLU A 111 8.90 1.30 12.44
CA GLU A 111 8.51 -0.10 12.61
C GLU A 111 9.14 -1.00 11.55
N ALA A 112 9.15 -0.57 10.29
CA ALA A 112 9.77 -1.29 9.18
C ALA A 112 11.28 -1.43 9.36
N ALA A 113 11.96 -0.33 9.68
CA ALA A 113 13.40 -0.31 9.96
C ALA A 113 13.78 -1.24 11.12
N ALA A 114 12.86 -1.48 12.05
CA ALA A 114 13.08 -2.38 13.18
C ALA A 114 12.58 -3.82 12.95
N GLY A 115 12.12 -4.16 11.75
CA GLY A 115 11.57 -5.48 11.42
C GLY A 115 10.26 -5.81 12.15
N ARG A 116 9.47 -4.78 12.50
CA ARG A 116 8.23 -4.89 13.29
C ARG A 116 6.98 -4.48 12.53
N SER A 117 7.02 -4.36 11.20
CA SER A 117 5.84 -4.04 10.37
C SER A 117 4.66 -4.98 10.62
N TRP A 118 4.95 -6.23 10.99
CA TRP A 118 3.95 -7.24 11.28
C TRP A 118 4.09 -7.77 12.71
N PRO A 119 3.02 -8.29 13.33
CA PRO A 119 3.13 -9.04 14.57
C PRO A 119 4.07 -10.23 14.36
N GLY A 120 4.96 -10.50 15.33
CA GLY A 120 5.78 -11.70 15.28
C GLY A 120 4.86 -12.93 15.21
N ARG A 121 5.20 -13.91 14.35
CA ARG A 121 4.48 -15.18 14.33
C ARG A 121 4.56 -15.76 15.74
N GLY A 122 3.45 -15.80 16.47
CA GLY A 122 3.36 -16.54 17.71
C GLY A 122 3.79 -17.98 17.41
N VAL A 123 4.87 -18.42 18.05
CA VAL A 123 5.26 -19.83 18.12
C VAL A 123 4.38 -20.55 19.13
#